data_AF-A0A1Y1K5Z7-F1
#
_entry.id   AF-A0A1Y1K5Z7-F1
#
_cell.length_a   1.000
_cell.length_b   1.000
_cell.length_c   1.000
_cell.angle_alpha   90.00
_cell.angle_beta   90.00
_cell.angle_gamma   90.00
#
_symmetry.space_group_name_H-M   'P 1'
#
loop_
_entity.id
_entity.type
_entity.pdbx_description
1 polymer ?
#
loop_
_entity_poly.entity_id
_entity_poly.type
_entity_poly.pdbx_seq_one_letter_code
_entity_poly.pdbx_strand_id
1 'polypeptide(L)'
;MVATCIVCKNYRGKKTANQSGQGISFHTFPKDNVAKQKWMEALGLTNIADSSRICSTHFSDTDFEEQLLLGSRRKLKKAAVPSLNENPQHSNKIKNENIKRHRK
;
A
#
# COMPACT_ATOMS: atom_id res chain seq x y z
N MET A 1 18.68 -1.30 -12.82
CA MET A 1 17.30 -1.84 -12.92
C MET A 1 16.34 -0.87 -12.22
N VAL A 2 15.33 -0.37 -12.92
CA VAL A 2 14.39 0.63 -12.37
C VAL A 2 13.33 -0.09 -11.52
N ALA A 3 13.04 0.46 -10.35
CA ALA A 3 11.95 -0.02 -9.50
C ALA A 3 10.60 0.27 -10.17
N THR A 4 9.87 -0.78 -10.54
CA THR A 4 8.53 -0.70 -11.15
C THR A 4 7.48 -1.26 -10.19
N CYS A 5 6.29 -0.70 -10.22
CA CYS A 5 5.14 -1.25 -9.51
C CYS A 5 4.59 -2.45 -10.28
N ILE A 6 4.41 -3.58 -9.60
CA ILE A 6 3.84 -4.80 -10.19
C ILE A 6 2.36 -4.62 -10.60
N VAL A 7 1.64 -3.71 -9.95
CA VAL A 7 0.19 -3.49 -10.16
C VAL A 7 -0.06 -2.49 -11.30
N CYS A 8 0.44 -1.25 -11.18
CA CYS A 8 0.14 -0.17 -12.13
C CYS A 8 1.32 0.23 -13.03
N LYS A 9 2.44 -0.50 -12.99
CA LYS A 9 3.66 -0.24 -13.78
C LYS A 9 4.27 1.16 -13.59
N ASN A 10 3.91 1.88 -12.53
CA ASN A 10 4.59 3.12 -12.15
C ASN A 10 6.07 2.87 -11.85
N TYR A 11 6.95 3.84 -12.12
CA TYR A 11 8.40 3.69 -11.92
C TYR A 11 9.05 5.01 -11.52
N ARG A 12 10.25 4.95 -10.94
CA ARG A 12 11.02 6.15 -10.58
C ARG A 12 11.34 6.97 -11.83
N GLY A 13 10.76 8.17 -11.92
CA GLY A 13 10.93 9.10 -13.05
C GLY A 13 9.64 9.39 -13.82
N LYS A 14 8.58 8.60 -13.62
CA LYS A 14 7.24 8.96 -14.11
C LYS A 14 6.69 10.12 -13.27
N LYS A 15 6.11 11.15 -13.91
CA LYS A 15 5.44 12.27 -13.25
C LYS A 15 4.10 11.81 -12.67
N THR A 16 4.18 11.04 -11.59
CA THR A 16 3.01 10.48 -10.90
C THR A 16 3.19 10.76 -9.42
N ALA A 17 2.15 11.30 -8.79
CA ALA A 17 2.09 11.60 -7.36
C ALA A 17 1.11 10.65 -6.67
N ASN A 18 1.26 10.48 -5.36
CA ASN A 18 0.26 9.81 -4.53
C ASN A 18 -0.96 10.71 -4.29
N GLN A 19 -1.94 10.20 -3.54
CA GLN A 19 -3.18 10.94 -3.21
C GLN A 19 -2.91 12.29 -2.49
N SER A 20 -1.80 12.39 -1.77
CA SER A 20 -1.37 13.59 -1.04
C SER A 20 -0.53 14.55 -1.89
N GLY A 21 -0.42 14.32 -3.21
CA GLY A 21 0.40 15.13 -4.11
C GLY A 21 1.92 14.95 -3.92
N GLN A 22 2.34 13.95 -3.15
CA GLN A 22 3.75 13.67 -2.87
C GLN A 22 4.32 12.68 -3.89
N GLY A 23 5.64 12.72 -4.07
CA GLY A 23 6.35 11.79 -4.96
C GLY A 23 6.10 10.33 -4.58
N ILE A 24 5.99 9.46 -5.57
CA ILE A 24 5.72 8.04 -5.34
C ILE A 24 6.92 7.34 -4.72
N SER A 25 6.72 6.77 -3.52
CA SER A 25 7.59 5.75 -2.94
C SER A 25 7.21 4.35 -3.40
N PHE A 26 8.20 3.45 -3.41
CA PHE A 26 8.04 2.04 -3.76
C PHE A 26 8.36 1.17 -2.55
N HIS A 27 7.43 0.28 -2.21
CA HIS A 27 7.50 -0.61 -1.06
C HIS A 27 7.65 -2.05 -1.53
N THR A 28 8.58 -2.77 -0.92
CA THR A 28 8.72 -4.22 -1.11
C THR A 28 7.66 -4.96 -0.30
N PHE A 29 7.38 -6.20 -0.68
CA PHE A 29 6.53 -7.06 0.11
C PHE A 29 7.10 -7.25 1.53
N PRO A 30 6.22 -7.36 2.54
CA PRO A 30 6.64 -7.63 3.91
C PRO A 30 7.34 -9.00 4.01
N LYS A 31 8.30 -9.11 4.94
CA LYS A 31 8.97 -10.38 5.25
C LYS A 31 8.06 -11.39 5.95
N ASP A 32 7.03 -10.87 6.62
CA ASP A 32 6.04 -11.69 7.32
C ASP A 32 5.13 -12.39 6.31
N ASN A 33 5.06 -13.72 6.39
CA ASN A 33 4.30 -14.53 5.44
C ASN A 33 2.79 -14.22 5.47
N VAL A 34 2.24 -13.92 6.65
CA VAL A 34 0.81 -13.61 6.80
C VAL A 34 0.48 -12.29 6.13
N ALA A 35 1.28 -11.25 6.39
CA ALA A 35 1.12 -9.96 5.73
C ALA A 35 1.36 -10.05 4.21
N LYS A 36 2.36 -10.83 3.78
CA LYS A 36 2.67 -11.07 2.36
C LYS A 36 1.49 -11.76 1.67
N GLN A 37 0.90 -12.77 2.29
CA GLN A 37 -0.27 -13.45 1.77
C GLN A 37 -1.46 -12.51 1.64
N LYS A 38 -1.75 -11.70 2.66
CA LYS A 38 -2.82 -10.69 2.58
C LYS A 38 -2.63 -9.70 1.44
N TRP A 39 -1.39 -9.28 1.18
CA TRP A 39 -1.08 -8.40 0.05
C TRP A 39 -1.31 -9.10 -1.30
N MET A 40 -0.88 -10.35 -1.41
CA MET A 40 -1.11 -11.16 -2.60
C MET A 40 -2.60 -11.39 -2.86
N GLU A 41 -3.37 -11.72 -1.83
CA GLU A 41 -4.83 -11.90 -1.91
C GLU A 41 -5.54 -10.60 -2.29
N ALA A 42 -5.19 -9.48 -1.66
CA ALA A 42 -5.77 -8.17 -1.97
C ALA A 42 -5.51 -7.72 -3.42
N LEU A 43 -4.36 -8.12 -3.98
CA LEU A 43 -3.96 -7.80 -5.34
C LEU A 43 -4.31 -8.90 -6.37
N GLY A 44 -4.84 -10.04 -5.92
CA GLY A 44 -5.08 -11.20 -6.79
C GLY A 44 -3.81 -11.78 -7.41
N LEU A 45 -2.66 -11.66 -6.74
CA LEU A 45 -1.37 -12.16 -7.23
C LEU A 45 -1.12 -13.59 -6.72
N THR A 46 -0.72 -14.48 -7.63
CA THR A 46 -0.35 -15.86 -7.29
C THR A 46 1.16 -16.06 -7.15
N ASN A 47 1.96 -15.23 -7.82
CA ASN A 47 3.41 -15.30 -7.76
C ASN A 47 4.01 -13.89 -7.75
N ILE A 48 5.01 -13.69 -6.89
CA ILE A 48 5.76 -12.44 -6.78
C ILE A 48 7.25 -12.73 -6.69
N ALA A 49 8.05 -11.98 -7.43
CA ALA A 49 9.49 -11.98 -7.26
C ALA A 49 9.88 -11.16 -6.02
N ASP A 50 11.01 -11.45 -5.38
CA ASP A 50 11.54 -10.65 -4.26
C ASP A 50 11.87 -9.20 -4.66
N SER A 51 12.12 -8.96 -5.94
CA SER A 51 12.31 -7.63 -6.51
C SER A 51 10.99 -6.89 -6.78
N SER A 52 9.85 -7.55 -6.62
CA SER A 52 8.52 -6.97 -6.87
C SER A 52 8.23 -5.87 -5.85
N ARG A 53 7.72 -4.75 -6.34
CA ARG A 53 7.41 -3.58 -5.53
C ARG A 53 6.01 -3.07 -5.84
N ILE A 54 5.43 -2.39 -4.87
CA ILE A 54 4.13 -1.72 -4.99
C ILE A 54 4.34 -0.24 -4.70
N CYS A 55 3.74 0.64 -5.48
CA CYS A 55 3.83 2.07 -5.23
C CYS A 55 2.87 2.52 -4.12
N SER A 56 3.24 3.61 -3.46
CA SER A 56 2.45 4.27 -2.39
C SER A 56 1.04 4.68 -2.80
N THR A 57 0.72 4.80 -4.09
CA THR A 57 -0.66 5.07 -4.55
C THR A 57 -1.64 3.97 -4.16
N HIS A 58 -1.14 2.75 -3.93
CA HIS A 58 -1.98 1.61 -3.53
C HIS A 58 -2.25 1.55 -2.03
N PHE A 59 -1.67 2.46 -1.24
CA PHE A 59 -1.80 2.54 0.21
C PHE A 59 -2.37 3.91 0.61
N SER A 60 -3.18 3.94 1.66
CA SER A 60 -3.64 5.20 2.23
C SER A 60 -2.53 5.83 3.08
N ASP A 61 -2.52 7.16 3.24
CA ASP A 61 -1.56 7.85 4.12
C ASP A 61 -1.67 7.32 5.58
N THR A 62 -2.87 6.90 5.98
CA THR A 62 -3.16 6.30 7.29
C THR A 62 -2.54 4.91 7.49
N ASP A 63 -2.21 4.21 6.41
CA ASP A 63 -1.56 2.89 6.45
C ASP A 63 -0.05 3.00 6.73
N PHE A 64 0.51 4.21 6.63
CA PHE A 64 1.88 4.47 7.00
C PHE A 64 2.01 4.63 8.51
N GLU A 65 3.12 4.12 9.04
CA GLU A 65 3.52 4.39 10.41
C GLU A 65 3.87 5.86 10.54
N GLU A 66 3.40 6.49 11.62
CA GLU A 66 3.78 7.86 11.93
C GLU A 66 5.30 7.90 12.08
N GLN A 67 5.93 8.85 11.38
CA GLN A 67 7.37 8.98 11.39
C GLN A 67 7.82 9.60 12.72
N LEU A 68 7.92 8.77 13.76
CA LEU A 68 8.34 9.19 15.11
C LEU A 68 9.78 9.74 15.14
N LEU A 69 10.61 9.42 14.14
CA LEU A 69 12.00 9.87 14.04
C LEU A 69 12.25 10.58 12.71
N LEU A 70 12.70 11.85 12.77
CA LEU A 70 13.16 12.61 11.61
C LEU A 70 14.22 11.82 10.84
N GLY A 71 14.00 11.60 9.54
CA GLY A 71 14.93 10.88 8.66
C GLY A 71 14.68 9.38 8.51
N SER A 72 13.72 8.81 9.25
CA SER A 72 13.31 7.42 9.01
C SER A 72 12.55 7.27 7.69
N ARG A 73 12.81 6.19 6.94
CA ARG A 73 12.01 5.88 5.76
C ARG A 73 10.57 5.59 6.19
N ARG A 74 9.58 6.17 5.51
CA ARG A 74 8.17 5.82 5.72
C ARG A 74 7.97 4.31 5.58
N LYS A 75 7.50 3.70 6.66
CA LYS A 75 7.16 2.28 6.72
C LYS A 75 5.66 2.12 6.73
N LEU A 76 5.20 0.99 6.23
CA LEU A 76 3.80 0.61 6.29
C LEU A 76 3.56 -0.10 7.62
N LYS A 77 2.41 0.18 8.23
CA LYS A 77 1.94 -0.53 9.42
C LYS A 77 1.83 -2.01 9.10
N LYS A 78 2.00 -2.86 10.12
CA LYS A 78 1.83 -4.33 9.96
C LYS A 78 0.44 -4.73 9.43
N ALA A 79 -0.57 -3.92 9.72
CA ALA A 79 -1.94 -4.12 9.26
C ALA A 79 -2.25 -3.48 7.90
N ALA A 80 -1.32 -2.71 7.33
CA ALA A 80 -1.50 -2.08 6.04
C ALA A 80 -1.64 -3.14 4.95
N VAL A 81 -2.70 -3.02 4.16
CA VAL A 81 -2.93 -3.84 2.97
C VAL A 81 -3.16 -2.92 1.78
N PRO A 82 -2.61 -3.24 0.60
CA PRO A 82 -2.87 -2.46 -0.60
C PRO A 82 -4.36 -2.58 -0.94
N SER A 83 -5.10 -1.50 -0.74
CA SER A 83 -6.57 -1.47 -0.87
C SER A 83 -7.04 -0.73 -2.11
N LEU A 84 -6.17 0.10 -2.69
CA LEU A 84 -6.50 0.95 -3.83
C LEU A 84 -6.11 0.23 -5.13
N ASN A 85 -6.87 -0.80 -5.48
CA ASN A 85 -6.96 -1.24 -6.86
C ASN A 85 -7.93 -0.29 -7.56
N GLU A 86 -7.42 0.82 -8.09
CA GLU A 86 -8.14 1.62 -9.07
C GLU A 86 -8.20 0.88 -10.42
N ASN A 87 -8.75 -0.33 -10.41
CA ASN A 87 -9.50 -0.82 -11.56
C ASN A 87 -10.95 -0.39 -11.33
N PRO A 88 -11.50 0.58 -12.09
CA PRO A 88 -12.82 1.17 -11.84
C PRO A 88 -14.02 0.20 -11.98
N GLN A 89 -13.80 -1.11 -12.12
CA GLN A 89 -14.85 -2.07 -12.45
C GLN A 89 -15.27 -2.99 -11.27
N HIS A 90 -14.57 -3.00 -10.13
CA HIS A 90 -14.99 -3.87 -9.01
C HIS A 90 -14.43 -3.46 -7.64
N SER A 91 -14.98 -2.42 -7.02
CA SER A 91 -14.77 -2.17 -5.59
C SER A 91 -16.09 -2.20 -4.84
N ASN A 92 -16.43 -3.37 -4.30
CA ASN A 92 -17.42 -3.50 -3.26
C ASN A 92 -16.90 -2.72 -2.02
N LYS A 93 -17.57 -1.60 -1.73
CA LYS A 93 -17.35 -0.79 -0.53
C LYS A 93 -17.57 -1.65 0.72
N ILE A 94 -16.50 -2.00 1.41
CA ILE A 94 -16.59 -2.32 2.84
C ILE A 94 -15.93 -1.17 3.61
N LYS A 95 -16.73 -0.13 3.88
CA LYS A 95 -16.43 0.84 4.93
C LYS A 95 -16.75 0.17 6.26
N ASN A 96 -15.77 -0.50 6.86
CA ASN A 96 -15.86 -0.89 8.27
C ASN A 96 -15.33 0.26 9.14
N GLU A 97 -16.12 1.32 9.23
CA GLU A 97 -16.04 2.25 10.37
C GLU A 97 -17.00 1.71 11.42
N ASN A 98 -16.48 1.16 12.53
CA ASN A 98 -17.21 0.76 13.75
C ASN A 98 -16.18 0.07 14.69
N ILE A 99 -15.92 0.41 15.96
CA ILE A 99 -16.73 0.89 17.11
C ILE A 99 -15.72 1.38 18.20
N LYS A 100 -16.02 2.39 19.04
CA LYS A 100 -16.54 2.26 20.44
C LYS A 100 -17.01 3.64 20.94
N ARG A 101 -18.31 3.87 21.09
CA ARG A 101 -19.12 3.69 22.33
C ARG A 101 -18.54 4.38 23.57
N HIS A 102 -19.09 5.54 23.94
CA HIS A 102 -19.53 5.71 25.33
C HIS A 102 -20.75 6.63 25.44
N ARG A 103 -21.72 6.11 26.17
CA ARG A 103 -23.00 6.70 26.60
C ARG A 103 -22.74 7.35 27.95
N LYS A 104 -23.04 8.64 28.10
CA LYS A 104 -23.62 9.21 29.33
C LYS A 104 -24.27 10.54 29.01
#